data_AF-A0A960ZCF9-F1
#
_entry.id   AF-A0A960ZCF9-F1
#
_cell.length_a   1.000
_cell.length_b   1.000
_cell.length_c   1.000
_cell.angle_alpha   90.00
_cell.angle_beta   90.00
_cell.angle_gamma   90.00
#
_symmetry.space_group_name_H-M   'P 1'
#
loop_
_entity.id
_entity.type
_entity.pdbx_description
1 polymer ?
#
loop_
_entity_poly.entity_id
_entity_poly.type
_entity_poly.pdbx_seq_one_letter_code
_entity_poly.pdbx_strand_id
1 'polypeptide(L)'
;GEGIFERLYITGVSPIMLDELASGFNIMSNMTTHPSYNDMLGFTEEEVRGILDRIGEAQFQIKSKEEVFQDLVQYYNGYRFSEDSERRIFNPDMVLYFIQYFKDVGYPKDMLDQNVKMDYSKLRGLIVGTSGKRKLQEIIEELNEQDIISVSLVQRFNFEKRFDDNEIKSLLYFFGLLTYKDIDEMVVPNHVIKVLFWEYLRNFLEEEKEIEFHIEPLKKALKA
;
A
#
# COMPACT_ATOMS: atom_id res chain seq x y z
N GLY A 1 -40.18 8.39 -8.66
CA GLY A 1 -40.06 8.59 -7.21
C GLY A 1 -38.84 9.44 -6.99
N GLU A 2 -38.99 10.57 -6.32
CA GLU A 2 -37.87 11.43 -5.95
C GLU A 2 -37.07 10.70 -4.86
N GLY A 3 -35.95 10.11 -5.24
CA GLY A 3 -35.00 9.56 -4.28
C GLY A 3 -34.36 10.68 -3.47
N ILE A 4 -34.12 10.45 -2.18
CA ILE A 4 -33.58 11.44 -1.23
C ILE A 4 -32.13 11.85 -1.57
N PHE A 5 -31.43 11.07 -2.39
CA PHE A 5 -30.06 11.33 -2.83
C PHE A 5 -29.93 11.20 -4.34
N GLU A 6 -29.40 12.24 -4.99
CA GLU A 6 -29.17 12.26 -6.45
C GLU A 6 -27.79 11.68 -6.83
N ARG A 7 -26.78 11.85 -5.95
CA ARG A 7 -25.41 11.33 -6.13
C ARG A 7 -24.82 10.94 -4.78
N LEU A 8 -24.10 9.82 -4.76
CA LEU A 8 -23.40 9.31 -3.59
C LEU A 8 -21.94 9.09 -3.95
N TYR A 9 -21.03 9.67 -3.17
CA TYR A 9 -19.58 9.46 -3.30
C TYR A 9 -19.07 8.82 -2.01
N ILE A 10 -18.46 7.65 -2.13
CA ILE A 10 -17.95 6.87 -0.99
C ILE A 10 -16.43 6.80 -1.15
N THR A 11 -15.71 7.20 -0.12
CA THR A 11 -14.27 6.96 0.03
C THR A 11 -14.06 5.95 1.14
N GLY A 12 -13.02 5.12 1.03
CA GLY A 12 -12.77 4.06 1.99
C GLY A 12 -11.68 3.10 1.54
N VAL A 13 -11.23 2.26 2.47
CA VAL A 13 -9.96 1.53 2.37
C VAL A 13 -10.06 0.24 1.55
N SER A 14 -11.24 -0.15 1.07
CA SER A 14 -11.35 -1.35 0.23
C SER A 14 -12.67 -1.44 -0.54
N PRO A 15 -12.68 -1.99 -1.78
CA PRO A 15 -13.89 -2.24 -2.56
C PRO A 15 -14.84 -3.29 -1.94
N ILE A 16 -14.47 -3.82 -0.77
CA ILE A 16 -14.70 -5.21 -0.37
C ILE A 16 -16.15 -5.56 -0.07
N MET A 17 -17.12 -4.63 -0.04
CA MET A 17 -18.49 -5.00 0.32
C MET A 17 -19.59 -4.14 -0.34
N LEU A 18 -19.36 -3.43 -1.44
CA LEU A 18 -20.43 -2.51 -1.91
C LEU A 18 -21.54 -3.21 -2.70
N ASP A 19 -21.26 -4.31 -3.40
CA ASP A 19 -22.25 -5.06 -4.17
C ASP A 19 -23.19 -5.92 -3.30
N GLU A 20 -22.70 -6.46 -2.18
CA GLU A 20 -23.52 -7.23 -1.25
C GLU A 20 -24.40 -6.35 -0.32
N LEU A 21 -24.06 -5.06 -0.13
CA LEU A 21 -24.76 -4.19 0.83
C LEU A 21 -26.15 -3.71 0.37
N ALA A 22 -26.41 -3.59 -0.94
CA ALA A 22 -27.77 -3.39 -1.48
C ALA A 22 -27.82 -3.54 -3.02
N SER A 23 -28.96 -3.99 -3.55
CA SER A 23 -29.20 -4.15 -5.00
C SER A 23 -28.99 -2.86 -5.83
N GLY A 24 -29.01 -1.68 -5.18
CA GLY A 24 -28.80 -0.37 -5.78
C GLY A 24 -27.33 -0.03 -6.09
N PHE A 25 -26.36 -0.78 -5.56
CA PHE A 25 -24.93 -0.54 -5.82
C PHE A 25 -24.41 -1.18 -7.11
N ASN A 26 -25.23 -1.98 -7.79
CA ASN A 26 -24.90 -2.59 -9.09
C ASN A 26 -24.56 -1.57 -10.20
N ILE A 27 -25.01 -0.32 -10.06
CA ILE A 27 -24.77 0.79 -11.00
C ILE A 27 -23.64 1.74 -10.55
N MET A 28 -22.92 1.43 -9.46
CA MET A 28 -21.85 2.28 -8.96
C MET A 28 -20.58 2.12 -9.81
N SER A 29 -19.93 3.24 -10.13
CA SER A 29 -18.65 3.24 -10.82
C SER A 29 -17.50 3.30 -9.82
N ASN A 30 -16.55 2.37 -9.92
CA ASN A 30 -15.32 2.41 -9.13
C ASN A 30 -14.34 3.39 -9.81
N MET A 31 -13.95 4.44 -9.08
CA MET A 31 -13.04 5.48 -9.56
C MET A 31 -11.61 5.34 -9.01
N THR A 32 -11.32 4.31 -8.20
CA THR A 32 -10.03 4.13 -7.53
C THR A 32 -8.86 4.10 -8.52
N THR A 33 -9.04 3.49 -9.68
CA THR A 33 -7.99 3.38 -10.72
C THR A 33 -8.09 4.45 -11.80
N HIS A 34 -8.99 5.42 -11.67
CA HIS A 34 -9.16 6.45 -12.68
C HIS A 34 -8.03 7.49 -12.56
N PRO A 35 -7.29 7.79 -13.65
CA PRO A 35 -6.04 8.56 -13.58
C PRO A 35 -6.19 9.95 -12.97
N SER A 36 -7.31 10.63 -13.24
CA SER A 36 -7.60 11.96 -12.65
C SER A 36 -7.71 11.98 -11.12
N TYR A 37 -7.85 10.83 -10.46
CA TYR A 37 -7.95 10.71 -9.00
C TYR A 37 -6.67 10.16 -8.37
N ASN A 38 -5.65 9.80 -9.16
CA ASN A 38 -4.40 9.23 -8.67
C ASN A 38 -3.77 10.11 -7.58
N ASP A 39 -3.73 11.42 -7.82
CA ASP A 39 -3.05 12.36 -6.94
C ASP A 39 -3.89 12.73 -5.70
N MET A 40 -5.20 12.44 -5.71
CA MET A 40 -6.09 12.80 -4.59
C MET A 40 -5.88 11.96 -3.33
N LEU A 41 -5.17 10.83 -3.46
CA LEU A 41 -4.97 9.86 -2.39
C LEU A 41 -3.64 10.02 -1.66
N GLY A 42 -2.86 11.04 -1.99
CA GLY A 42 -1.53 11.22 -1.42
C GLY A 42 -1.00 12.64 -1.53
N PHE A 43 0.25 12.84 -1.14
CA PHE A 43 0.99 14.05 -1.46
C PHE A 43 1.84 13.85 -2.70
N THR A 44 1.90 14.87 -3.53
CA THR A 44 2.85 14.96 -4.64
C THR A 44 4.24 15.33 -4.15
N GLU A 45 5.27 15.08 -4.97
CA GLU A 45 6.64 15.54 -4.67
C GLU A 45 6.71 17.05 -4.42
N GLU A 46 5.97 17.84 -5.19
CA GLU A 46 5.90 19.29 -5.06
C GLU A 46 5.34 19.72 -3.69
N GLU A 47 4.29 19.05 -3.22
CA GLU A 47 3.70 19.31 -1.90
C GLU A 47 4.65 18.92 -0.78
N VAL A 48 5.31 17.76 -0.86
CA VAL A 48 6.29 17.32 0.16
C VAL A 48 7.47 18.29 0.21
N ARG A 49 7.98 18.74 -0.95
CA ARG A 49 9.03 19.78 -1.01
C ARG A 49 8.55 21.09 -0.40
N GLY A 50 7.33 21.53 -0.71
CA GLY A 50 6.74 22.73 -0.13
C GLY A 50 6.55 22.65 1.40
N ILE A 51 6.30 21.46 1.94
CA ILE A 51 6.28 21.23 3.39
C ILE A 51 7.70 21.37 3.98
N LEU A 52 8.71 20.74 3.36
CA LEU A 52 10.11 20.83 3.79
C LEU A 52 10.65 22.26 3.73
N ASP A 53 10.19 23.07 2.76
CA ASP A 53 10.54 24.49 2.64
C ASP A 53 10.08 25.35 3.82
N ARG A 54 9.07 24.87 4.56
CA ARG A 54 8.55 25.56 5.75
C ARG A 54 9.27 25.17 7.05
N ILE A 55 10.21 24.23 6.98
CA ILE A 55 11.00 23.80 8.14
C ILE A 55 12.25 24.67 8.27
N GLY A 56 12.61 25.03 9.50
CA GLY A 56 13.77 25.88 9.77
C GLY A 56 15.08 25.25 9.33
N GLU A 57 15.99 26.07 8.78
CA GLU A 57 17.29 25.63 8.22
C GLU A 57 18.16 24.84 9.20
N ALA A 58 17.99 25.05 10.51
CA ALA A 58 18.70 24.32 11.55
C ALA A 58 18.53 22.79 11.46
N GLN A 59 17.39 22.30 10.97
CA GLN A 59 17.15 20.85 10.83
C GLN A 59 17.93 20.23 9.67
N PHE A 60 18.43 21.05 8.74
CA PHE A 60 19.14 20.60 7.54
C PHE A 60 20.67 20.74 7.65
N GLN A 61 21.21 20.84 8.87
CA GLN A 61 22.66 20.99 9.09
C GLN A 61 23.45 19.70 8.85
N ILE A 62 22.83 18.54 9.13
CA ILE A 62 23.48 17.22 8.97
C ILE A 62 23.21 16.66 7.57
N LYS A 63 21.96 16.77 7.11
CA LYS A 63 21.52 16.39 5.77
C LYS A 63 20.87 17.60 5.12
N SER A 64 21.24 17.87 3.87
CA SER A 64 20.58 18.89 3.06
C SER A 64 19.10 18.56 2.87
N LYS A 65 18.30 19.58 2.52
CA LYS A 65 16.88 19.41 2.22
C LYS A 65 16.65 18.35 1.12
N GLU A 66 17.53 18.27 0.13
CA GLU A 66 17.45 17.28 -0.93
C GLU A 66 17.70 15.86 -0.39
N GLU A 67 18.71 15.67 0.45
CA GLU A 67 18.97 14.36 1.06
C GLU A 67 17.80 13.90 1.94
N VAL A 68 17.19 14.81 2.70
CA VAL A 68 15.98 14.51 3.47
C VAL A 68 14.81 14.14 2.56
N PHE A 69 14.62 14.88 1.47
CA PHE A 69 13.58 14.57 0.50
C PHE A 69 13.78 13.19 -0.14
N GLN A 70 15.02 12.83 -0.50
CA GLN A 70 15.32 11.51 -1.08
C GLN A 70 15.08 10.37 -0.08
N ASP A 71 15.34 10.59 1.21
CA ASP A 71 14.94 9.62 2.25
C ASP A 71 13.40 9.47 2.25
N LEU A 72 12.63 10.57 2.23
CA LEU A 72 11.16 10.47 2.17
C LEU A 72 10.69 9.75 0.90
N VAL A 73 11.35 9.94 -0.24
CA VAL A 73 11.05 9.21 -1.47
C VAL A 73 11.24 7.71 -1.28
N GLN A 74 12.37 7.30 -0.71
CA GLN A 74 12.68 5.88 -0.48
C GLN A 74 11.71 5.22 0.52
N TYR A 75 11.36 5.93 1.58
CA TYR A 75 10.57 5.36 2.67
C TYR A 75 9.05 5.46 2.43
N TYR A 76 8.55 6.53 1.81
CA TYR A 76 7.12 6.88 1.85
C TYR A 76 6.47 7.20 0.50
N ASN A 77 7.24 7.47 -0.56
CA ASN A 77 6.71 7.63 -1.92
C ASN A 77 6.44 6.27 -2.56
N GLY A 78 5.97 6.23 -3.80
CA GLY A 78 5.91 5.00 -4.56
C GLY A 78 4.50 4.63 -5.02
N TYR A 79 3.46 5.17 -4.41
CA TYR A 79 2.09 4.79 -4.73
C TYR A 79 1.63 5.37 -6.07
N ARG A 80 0.95 4.54 -6.84
CA ARG A 80 0.36 4.82 -8.14
C ARG A 80 -0.86 3.92 -8.31
N PHE A 81 -2.03 4.53 -8.28
CA PHE A 81 -3.29 3.80 -8.23
C PHE A 81 -3.92 3.58 -9.60
N SER A 82 -3.45 4.30 -10.63
CA SER A 82 -3.88 4.11 -12.01
C SER A 82 -2.73 3.61 -12.89
N GLU A 83 -3.01 2.66 -13.78
CA GLU A 83 -2.05 2.23 -14.80
C GLU A 83 -1.73 3.35 -15.80
N ASP A 84 -2.70 4.22 -16.09
CA ASP A 84 -2.60 5.35 -17.01
C ASP A 84 -1.99 6.61 -16.37
N SER A 85 -1.59 6.56 -15.09
CA SER A 85 -0.89 7.67 -14.43
C SER A 85 0.61 7.46 -14.47
N GLU A 86 1.36 8.53 -14.73
CA GLU A 86 2.83 8.53 -14.62
C GLU A 86 3.29 8.96 -13.21
N ARG A 87 2.45 9.66 -12.45
CA ARG A 87 2.84 10.28 -11.18
C ARG A 87 2.74 9.28 -10.03
N ARG A 88 3.80 9.23 -9.21
CA ARG A 88 3.81 8.58 -7.91
C ARG A 88 3.54 9.58 -6.80
N ILE A 89 2.86 9.13 -5.77
CA ILE A 89 2.48 9.92 -4.61
C ILE A 89 2.95 9.28 -3.30
N PHE A 90 3.15 10.13 -2.31
CA PHE A 90 3.51 9.77 -0.95
C PHE A 90 2.27 9.40 -0.16
N ASN A 91 2.42 8.46 0.76
CA ASN A 91 1.46 8.26 1.83
C ASN A 91 1.46 9.49 2.76
N PRO A 92 0.34 10.22 2.89
CA PRO A 92 0.28 11.43 3.71
C PRO A 92 0.55 11.19 5.19
N ASP A 93 0.04 10.10 5.75
CA ASP A 93 0.19 9.77 7.17
C ASP A 93 1.66 9.58 7.53
N MET A 94 2.41 8.85 6.69
CA MET A 94 3.84 8.62 6.87
C MET A 94 4.67 9.91 6.75
N VAL A 95 4.33 10.78 5.79
CA VAL A 95 4.98 12.09 5.65
C VAL A 95 4.69 12.96 6.86
N LEU A 96 3.42 13.08 7.27
CA LEU A 96 3.02 13.90 8.41
C LEU A 96 3.64 13.41 9.72
N TYR A 97 3.73 12.09 9.92
CA TYR A 97 4.47 11.47 11.00
C TYR A 97 5.90 11.98 11.02
N PHE A 98 6.65 11.82 9.92
CA PHE A 98 8.04 12.27 9.85
C PHE A 98 8.19 13.76 10.15
N ILE A 99 7.35 14.60 9.52
CA ILE A 99 7.42 16.06 9.68
C ILE A 99 7.13 16.49 11.12
N GLN A 100 6.27 15.77 11.84
CA GLN A 100 5.99 16.05 13.26
C GLN A 100 7.23 15.91 14.14
N TYR A 101 8.11 14.94 13.86
CA TYR A 101 9.38 14.80 14.56
C TYR A 101 10.43 15.76 14.00
N PHE A 102 10.57 15.79 12.68
CA PHE A 102 11.66 16.46 11.99
C PHE A 102 11.72 17.95 12.26
N LYS A 103 10.56 18.61 12.38
CA LYS A 103 10.51 20.05 12.68
C LYS A 103 11.10 20.42 14.05
N ASP A 104 11.02 19.54 15.05
CA ASP A 104 11.34 19.83 16.45
C ASP A 104 12.62 19.14 16.93
N VAL A 105 12.78 17.84 16.60
CA VAL A 105 13.84 16.97 17.16
C VAL A 105 14.73 16.32 16.10
N GLY A 106 14.49 16.59 14.81
CA GLY A 106 15.15 15.91 13.70
C GLY A 106 14.52 14.55 13.39
N TYR A 107 15.28 13.64 12.79
CA TYR A 107 14.74 12.37 12.28
C TYR A 107 14.04 11.56 13.39
N PRO A 108 12.89 10.93 13.09
CA PRO A 108 12.29 9.99 14.01
C PRO A 108 13.23 8.80 14.22
N LYS A 109 13.20 8.21 15.42
CA LYS A 109 14.04 7.05 15.75
C LYS A 109 13.63 5.81 14.94
N ASP A 110 12.35 5.71 14.63
CA ASP A 110 11.78 4.69 13.76
C ASP A 110 11.13 5.41 12.58
N MET A 111 11.45 5.01 11.36
CA MET A 111 10.83 5.59 10.16
C MET A 111 9.44 5.00 9.92
N LEU A 112 9.08 3.90 10.60
CA LEU A 112 7.76 3.28 10.53
C LEU A 112 6.86 3.83 11.64
N ASP A 113 5.76 4.49 11.26
CA ASP A 113 4.67 4.76 12.20
C ASP A 113 3.89 3.46 12.47
N GLN A 114 3.72 3.11 13.76
CA GLN A 114 2.91 1.97 14.15
C GLN A 114 1.44 2.11 13.73
N ASN A 115 0.95 3.34 13.51
CA ASN A 115 -0.43 3.58 13.03
C ASN A 115 -0.63 3.19 11.55
N VAL A 116 0.46 3.01 10.79
CA VAL A 116 0.40 2.56 9.38
C VAL A 116 0.25 1.05 9.29
N LYS A 117 0.44 0.32 10.41
CA LYS A 117 0.20 -1.13 10.47
C LYS A 117 -1.26 -1.42 10.15
N MET A 118 -1.46 -2.09 9.02
CA MET A 118 -2.78 -2.56 8.62
C MET A 118 -3.33 -3.55 9.64
N ASP A 119 -4.66 -3.64 9.72
CA ASP A 119 -5.33 -4.74 10.41
C ASP A 119 -5.18 -6.02 9.57
N TYR A 120 -4.01 -6.65 9.73
CA TYR A 120 -3.64 -7.89 9.08
C TYR A 120 -4.59 -9.04 9.40
N SER A 121 -5.36 -8.95 10.48
CA SER A 121 -6.38 -9.93 10.83
C SER A 121 -7.48 -10.00 9.78
N LYS A 122 -7.83 -8.86 9.15
CA LYS A 122 -8.81 -8.79 8.06
C LYS A 122 -8.28 -9.41 6.78
N LEU A 123 -7.10 -8.99 6.33
CA LEU A 123 -6.45 -9.56 5.14
C LEU A 123 -6.29 -11.08 5.31
N ARG A 124 -5.80 -11.51 6.48
CA ARG A 124 -5.73 -12.92 6.85
C ARG A 124 -7.09 -13.61 6.76
N GLY A 125 -8.11 -13.06 7.40
CA GLY A 125 -9.47 -13.63 7.38
C GLY A 125 -9.99 -13.87 5.96
N LEU A 126 -9.77 -12.92 5.05
CA LEU A 126 -10.17 -13.05 3.64
C LEU A 126 -9.36 -14.12 2.91
N ILE A 127 -8.04 -14.14 3.08
CA ILE A 127 -7.16 -15.11 2.42
C ILE A 127 -7.42 -16.53 2.94
N VAL A 128 -7.65 -16.70 4.24
CA VAL A 128 -7.97 -18.00 4.84
C VAL A 128 -9.37 -18.46 4.43
N GLY A 129 -10.37 -17.57 4.51
CA GLY A 129 -11.76 -17.88 4.15
C GLY A 129 -11.91 -18.32 2.71
N THR A 130 -11.08 -17.78 1.82
CA THR A 130 -11.09 -18.09 0.38
C THR A 130 -10.07 -19.16 -0.02
N SER A 131 -9.48 -19.89 0.94
CA SER A 131 -8.46 -20.93 0.69
C SER A 131 -7.28 -20.46 -0.18
N GLY A 132 -6.91 -19.19 -0.08
CA GLY A 132 -5.86 -18.52 -0.84
C GLY A 132 -4.47 -18.60 -0.22
N LYS A 133 -4.30 -19.27 0.93
CA LYS A 133 -3.02 -19.33 1.67
C LYS A 133 -1.81 -19.74 0.82
N ARG A 134 -1.92 -20.85 0.09
CA ARG A 134 -0.83 -21.37 -0.77
C ARG A 134 -0.48 -20.40 -1.89
N LYS A 135 -1.50 -19.81 -2.53
CA LYS A 135 -1.30 -18.81 -3.58
C LYS A 135 -0.60 -17.56 -3.05
N LEU A 136 -0.98 -17.11 -1.84
CA LEU A 136 -0.27 -16.02 -1.18
C LEU A 136 1.22 -16.36 -1.01
N GLN A 137 1.57 -17.57 -0.55
CA GLN A 137 2.96 -18.02 -0.43
C GLN A 137 3.70 -17.97 -1.78
N GLU A 138 3.10 -18.50 -2.84
CA GLU A 138 3.66 -18.47 -4.20
C GLU A 138 3.90 -17.02 -4.69
N ILE A 139 2.95 -16.12 -4.45
CA ILE A 139 3.05 -14.69 -4.81
C ILE A 139 4.21 -14.00 -4.06
N ILE A 140 4.44 -14.37 -2.80
CA ILE A 140 5.52 -13.81 -1.99
C ILE A 140 6.87 -14.27 -2.50
N GLU A 141 6.99 -15.57 -2.82
CA GLU A 141 8.21 -16.13 -3.40
C GLU A 141 8.54 -15.42 -4.72
N GLU A 142 7.53 -15.22 -5.58
CA GLU A 142 7.64 -14.46 -6.83
C GLU A 142 8.14 -13.01 -6.58
N LEU A 143 7.51 -12.29 -5.64
CA LEU A 143 7.91 -10.93 -5.26
C LEU A 143 9.34 -10.88 -4.71
N ASN A 144 9.78 -11.89 -3.97
CA ASN A 144 11.12 -11.92 -3.41
C ASN A 144 12.20 -12.19 -4.46
N GLU A 145 11.87 -12.91 -5.53
CA GLU A 145 12.79 -13.22 -6.62
C GLU A 145 12.86 -12.12 -7.67
N GLN A 146 11.73 -11.49 -7.99
CA GLN A 146 11.61 -10.61 -9.15
C GLN A 146 11.31 -9.14 -8.81
N ASP A 147 10.94 -8.83 -7.55
CA ASP A 147 10.44 -7.53 -7.06
C ASP A 147 9.20 -6.97 -7.80
N ILE A 148 8.76 -7.62 -8.88
CA ILE A 148 7.65 -7.25 -9.77
C ILE A 148 6.77 -8.48 -9.97
N ILE A 149 5.45 -8.26 -10.02
CA ILE A 149 4.50 -9.32 -10.37
C ILE A 149 3.51 -8.84 -11.42
N SER A 150 3.06 -9.76 -12.27
CA SER A 150 1.96 -9.48 -13.18
C SER A 150 0.61 -9.65 -12.47
N VAL A 151 -0.30 -8.71 -12.68
CA VAL A 151 -1.64 -8.64 -12.07
C VAL A 151 -2.66 -8.15 -13.09
N SER A 152 -3.73 -8.92 -13.29
CA SER A 152 -4.95 -8.38 -13.89
C SER A 152 -5.90 -7.96 -12.75
N LEU A 153 -6.11 -6.66 -12.57
CA LEU A 153 -6.79 -6.13 -11.39
C LEU A 153 -8.28 -6.52 -11.35
N VAL A 154 -8.64 -7.32 -10.34
CA VAL A 154 -10.01 -7.73 -10.04
C VAL A 154 -10.63 -6.73 -9.08
N GLN A 155 -11.65 -6.00 -9.54
CA GLN A 155 -12.31 -4.95 -8.75
C GLN A 155 -13.56 -5.44 -8.01
N ARG A 156 -14.06 -6.64 -8.34
CA ARG A 156 -15.27 -7.24 -7.75
C ARG A 156 -14.92 -8.63 -7.24
N PHE A 157 -15.04 -8.83 -5.94
CA PHE A 157 -14.66 -10.06 -5.27
C PHE A 157 -15.91 -10.86 -4.92
N ASN A 158 -15.85 -12.18 -5.14
CA ASN A 158 -16.87 -13.09 -4.63
C ASN A 158 -16.25 -13.93 -3.52
N PHE A 159 -16.50 -13.56 -2.26
CA PHE A 159 -15.89 -14.21 -1.09
C PHE A 159 -16.46 -15.60 -0.78
N GLU A 160 -17.52 -16.03 -1.46
CA GLU A 160 -18.08 -17.38 -1.32
C GLU A 160 -17.26 -18.44 -2.08
N LYS A 161 -16.37 -18.04 -2.99
CA LYS A 161 -15.52 -18.94 -3.76
C LYS A 161 -14.05 -18.91 -3.32
N ARG A 162 -13.31 -19.90 -3.79
CA ARG A 162 -11.85 -19.92 -3.70
C ARG A 162 -11.25 -18.83 -4.59
N PHE A 163 -10.30 -18.09 -4.04
CA PHE A 163 -9.59 -17.05 -4.79
C PHE A 163 -8.48 -17.63 -5.65
N ASP A 164 -8.33 -17.07 -6.85
CA ASP A 164 -7.22 -17.25 -7.76
C ASP A 164 -6.08 -16.26 -7.48
N ASP A 165 -5.04 -16.28 -8.33
CA ASP A 165 -3.85 -15.46 -8.10
C ASP A 165 -4.14 -13.97 -8.29
N ASN A 166 -4.93 -13.61 -9.30
CA ASN A 166 -5.27 -12.21 -9.56
C ASN A 166 -6.14 -11.66 -8.45
N GLU A 167 -7.03 -12.45 -7.85
CA GLU A 167 -7.85 -12.02 -6.72
C GLU A 167 -7.00 -11.76 -5.47
N ILE A 168 -6.04 -12.63 -5.17
CA ILE A 168 -5.11 -12.38 -4.05
C ILE A 168 -4.21 -11.17 -4.33
N LYS A 169 -3.62 -11.08 -5.53
CA LYS A 169 -2.78 -9.93 -5.94
C LYS A 169 -3.58 -8.61 -5.90
N SER A 170 -4.85 -8.64 -6.31
CA SER A 170 -5.75 -7.48 -6.25
C SER A 170 -6.11 -7.10 -4.82
N LEU A 171 -6.31 -8.06 -3.91
CA LEU A 171 -6.45 -7.76 -2.48
C LEU A 171 -5.20 -7.04 -1.96
N LEU A 172 -3.99 -7.54 -2.26
CA LEU A 172 -2.75 -6.87 -1.84
C LEU A 172 -2.67 -5.43 -2.37
N TYR A 173 -3.10 -5.17 -3.61
CA TYR A 173 -3.22 -3.82 -4.16
C TYR A 173 -4.20 -2.95 -3.36
N PHE A 174 -5.42 -3.42 -3.08
CA PHE A 174 -6.42 -2.62 -2.35
C PHE A 174 -6.05 -2.39 -0.88
N PHE A 175 -5.23 -3.25 -0.31
CA PHE A 175 -4.65 -3.03 1.01
C PHE A 175 -3.44 -2.07 0.97
N GLY A 176 -2.98 -1.65 -0.22
CA GLY A 176 -1.83 -0.74 -0.36
C GLY A 176 -0.48 -1.44 -0.16
N LEU A 177 -0.44 -2.77 -0.26
CA LEU A 177 0.78 -3.57 -0.23
C LEU A 177 1.43 -3.66 -1.62
N LEU A 178 0.62 -3.52 -2.67
CA LEU A 178 1.06 -3.44 -4.06
C LEU A 178 0.58 -2.15 -4.71
N THR A 179 1.31 -1.72 -5.74
CA THR A 179 1.00 -0.53 -6.52
C THR A 179 1.44 -0.74 -7.96
N TYR A 180 0.85 0.01 -8.90
CA TYR A 180 1.26 -0.06 -10.30
C TYR A 180 2.72 0.39 -10.50
N LYS A 181 3.43 -0.36 -11.35
CA LYS A 181 4.71 0.01 -11.94
C LYS A 181 4.59 0.24 -13.44
N ASP A 182 3.88 -0.64 -14.12
CA ASP A 182 3.56 -0.55 -15.55
C ASP A 182 2.19 -1.18 -15.81
N ILE A 183 1.78 -1.29 -17.08
CA ILE A 183 0.58 -2.01 -17.51
C ILE A 183 0.66 -3.45 -17.00
N ASP A 184 -0.36 -3.87 -16.26
CA ASP A 184 -0.46 -5.20 -15.63
C ASP A 184 0.74 -5.59 -14.75
N GLU A 185 1.64 -4.67 -14.40
CA GLU A 185 2.81 -4.92 -13.55
C GLU A 185 2.72 -4.13 -12.25
N MET A 186 2.87 -4.83 -11.13
CA MET A 186 2.82 -4.24 -9.79
C MET A 186 4.08 -4.54 -8.97
N VAL A 187 4.36 -3.64 -8.04
CA VAL A 187 5.49 -3.71 -7.10
C VAL A 187 5.06 -3.32 -5.70
N VAL A 188 5.91 -3.62 -4.71
CA VAL A 188 5.79 -3.03 -3.38
C VAL A 188 6.22 -1.55 -3.45
N PRO A 189 5.41 -0.58 -2.94
CA PRO A 189 5.59 0.84 -3.23
C PRO A 189 6.90 1.43 -2.66
N ASN A 190 7.27 1.05 -1.44
CA ASN A 190 8.42 1.63 -0.74
C ASN A 190 8.97 0.71 0.35
N HIS A 191 10.06 1.16 0.97
CA HIS A 191 10.73 0.43 2.03
C HIS A 191 9.82 0.15 3.23
N VAL A 192 9.00 1.11 3.67
CA VAL A 192 8.10 0.92 4.80
C VAL A 192 7.10 -0.21 4.55
N ILE A 193 6.45 -0.20 3.39
CA ILE A 193 5.52 -1.26 3.02
C ILE A 193 6.24 -2.60 2.85
N LYS A 194 7.47 -2.61 2.33
CA LYS A 194 8.28 -3.84 2.24
C LYS A 194 8.52 -4.42 3.63
N VAL A 195 8.94 -3.62 4.61
CA VAL A 195 9.13 -4.04 6.01
C VAL A 195 7.82 -4.58 6.60
N LEU A 196 6.74 -3.84 6.44
CA LEU A 196 5.41 -4.19 6.96
C LEU A 196 4.87 -5.50 6.38
N PHE A 197 5.03 -5.67 5.07
CA PHE A 197 4.69 -6.90 4.38
C PHE A 197 5.49 -8.06 4.97
N TRP A 198 6.81 -7.91 5.17
CA TRP A 198 7.62 -8.96 5.80
C TRP A 198 7.20 -9.30 7.23
N GLU A 199 6.87 -8.30 8.05
CA GLU A 199 6.37 -8.53 9.41
C GLU A 199 5.07 -9.34 9.39
N TYR A 200 4.14 -8.99 8.50
CA TYR A 200 2.89 -9.73 8.34
C TYR A 200 3.14 -11.20 7.97
N LEU A 201 4.02 -11.45 7.00
CA LEU A 201 4.30 -12.80 6.53
C LEU A 201 4.99 -13.64 7.57
N ARG A 202 5.95 -13.08 8.30
CA ARG A 202 6.58 -13.77 9.42
C ARG A 202 5.51 -14.22 10.41
N ASN A 203 4.65 -13.32 10.86
CA ASN A 203 3.61 -13.64 11.84
C ASN A 203 2.63 -14.69 11.29
N PHE A 204 2.24 -14.56 10.02
CA PHE A 204 1.35 -15.49 9.35
C PHE A 204 1.91 -16.92 9.27
N LEU A 205 3.22 -17.07 9.03
CA LEU A 205 3.90 -18.36 8.94
C LEU A 205 4.24 -18.96 10.32
N GLU A 206 4.70 -18.14 11.27
CA GLU A 206 5.08 -18.58 12.62
C GLU A 206 3.88 -19.16 13.39
N GLU A 207 2.69 -18.58 13.23
CA GLU A 207 1.46 -19.06 13.87
C GLU A 207 0.98 -20.42 13.34
N GLU A 208 1.33 -20.78 12.10
CA GLU A 208 0.85 -22.00 11.44
C GLU A 208 1.79 -23.21 11.67
N LYS A 209 2.92 -23.03 12.36
CA LYS A 209 3.94 -24.08 12.63
C LYS A 209 4.44 -24.84 11.39
N GLU A 210 4.20 -24.33 10.19
CA GLU A 210 4.66 -24.92 8.94
C GLU A 210 5.65 -23.97 8.28
N ILE A 211 6.89 -24.46 8.15
CA ILE A 211 7.98 -24.02 7.24
C ILE A 211 9.04 -23.08 7.88
N GLU A 212 10.26 -23.63 8.03
CA GLU A 212 11.51 -22.85 8.09
C GLU A 212 11.73 -22.19 6.72
N PHE A 213 11.36 -20.92 6.57
CA PHE A 213 11.89 -20.11 5.48
C PHE A 213 13.34 -19.75 5.78
N HIS A 214 14.26 -19.95 4.83
CA HIS A 214 15.62 -19.43 4.94
C HIS A 214 15.58 -17.90 4.86
N ILE A 215 15.59 -17.24 6.02
CA ILE A 215 15.44 -15.78 6.21
C ILE A 215 16.69 -14.99 5.74
N GLU A 216 17.76 -15.67 5.30
CA GLU A 216 19.06 -15.03 5.03
C GLU A 216 19.09 -14.14 3.77
N PRO A 217 18.51 -14.54 2.61
CA PRO A 217 18.34 -13.63 1.48
C PRO A 217 17.44 -12.43 1.84
N LEU A 218 16.39 -12.67 2.64
CA LEU A 218 15.38 -11.68 3.05
C LEU A 218 15.93 -10.59 3.98
N LYS A 219 16.74 -10.96 4.98
CA LYS A 219 17.42 -10.00 5.89
C LYS A 219 18.35 -9.05 5.14
N LYS A 220 18.88 -9.48 3.99
CA LYS A 220 19.78 -8.68 3.16
C LYS A 220 19.02 -7.55 2.46
N ALA A 221 17.76 -7.77 2.08
CA ALA A 221 16.88 -6.74 1.51
C ALA A 221 16.41 -5.67 2.52
N LEU A 222 16.47 -5.96 3.82
CA LEU A 222 16.20 -4.98 4.89
C LEU A 222 17.42 -4.11 5.23
N LYS A 223 18.61 -4.45 4.72
CA LYS A 223 19.88 -3.74 4.97
C LYS A 223 20.42 -3.01 3.73
N ALA A 224 19.76 -3.16 2.58
CA ALA A 224 20.09 -2.50 1.32
C ALA A 224 19.06 -1.39 1.05
#